data_AF-A0A679HW38-F1
#
_entry.id   AF-A0A679HW38-F1
#
_cell.length_a   1.000
_cell.length_b   1.000
_cell.length_c   1.000
_cell.angle_alpha   90.00
_cell.angle_beta   90.00
_cell.angle_gamma   90.00
#
_symmetry.space_group_name_H-M   'P 1'
#
loop_
_entity.id
_entity.type
_entity.pdbx_description
1 polymer ?
#
loop_
_entity_poly.entity_id
_entity_poly.type
_entity_poly.pdbx_seq_one_letter_code
_entity_poly.pdbx_strand_id
1 'polypeptide(L)' 'MSPSTFHHHFRALTAMSPLQYQKWLRLNEARRLMLIEYSDAASAALRVGYESPSQFSREYRRLFGAPPLRDIANLRTSE' A
#
# COMPACT_ATOMS: atom_id res chain seq x y z
N MET A 1 -21.00 -2.66 17.90
CA MET A 1 -21.40 -1.72 16.83
C MET A 1 -21.82 -2.54 15.62
N SER A 2 -22.82 -2.11 14.85
CA SER A 2 -23.10 -2.75 13.56
C SER A 2 -21.99 -2.42 12.54
N PRO A 3 -21.80 -3.22 11.48
CA PRO A 3 -20.84 -2.92 10.41
C PRO A 3 -21.04 -1.52 9.80
N SER A 4 -22.30 -1.10 9.62
CA SER A 4 -22.64 0.22 9.07
C SER A 4 -22.20 1.36 10.00
N THR A 5 -22.44 1.22 11.31
CA THR A 5 -21.99 2.21 12.29
C THR A 5 -20.47 2.28 12.35
N PHE A 6 -19.77 1.14 12.33
CA PHE A 6 -18.31 1.12 12.24
C PHE A 6 -17.79 1.83 10.98
N HIS A 7 -18.32 1.51 9.79
CA HIS A 7 -17.93 2.17 8.54
C HIS A 7 -18.13 3.69 8.59
N HIS A 8 -19.24 4.16 9.15
CA HIS A 8 -19.53 5.58 9.30
C HIS A 8 -18.51 6.28 10.21
N HIS A 9 -18.30 5.77 11.42
CA HIS A 9 -17.32 6.35 12.35
C HIS A 9 -15.90 6.27 11.81
N PHE A 10 -15.52 5.15 11.19
CA PHE A 10 -14.21 4.97 10.60
C PHE A 10 -13.95 5.99 9.50
N ARG A 11 -14.92 6.21 8.60
CA ARG A 11 -14.81 7.21 7.55
C ARG A 11 -14.81 8.62 8.09
N ALA A 12 -15.58 8.92 9.14
CA ALA A 12 -15.57 10.23 9.79
C ALA A 12 -14.18 10.56 10.37
N LEU A 13 -13.46 9.56 10.88
CA LEU A 13 -12.12 9.75 11.48
C LEU A 13 -10.97 9.70 10.48
N THR A 14 -11.06 8.84 9.45
CA THR A 14 -9.94 8.56 8.53
C THR A 14 -10.13 9.14 7.12
N ALA A 15 -11.30 9.72 6.84
CA ALA A 15 -11.77 10.10 5.51
C ALA A 15 -11.86 8.93 4.49
N MET A 16 -11.58 7.69 4.91
CA MET A 16 -11.52 6.51 4.07
C MET A 16 -12.50 5.44 4.56
N SER A 17 -12.95 4.57 3.65
CA SER A 17 -13.58 3.32 4.11
C SER A 17 -12.51 2.41 4.74
N PRO A 18 -12.89 1.50 5.66
CA PRO A 18 -11.95 0.57 6.29
C PRO A 18 -11.08 -0.20 5.29
N LEU A 19 -11.67 -0.65 4.18
CA LEU A 19 -10.94 -1.38 3.14
C LEU A 19 -9.93 -0.48 2.40
N GLN A 20 -10.27 0.78 2.12
CA GLN A 20 -9.34 1.72 1.51
C GLN A 20 -8.17 2.01 2.44
N TYR A 21 -8.44 2.19 3.73
CA TYR A 21 -7.40 2.41 4.73
C TYR A 21 -6.48 1.19 4.88
N GLN A 22 -7.04 -0.01 4.89
CA GLN A 22 -6.24 -1.24 4.90
C GLN A 22 -5.31 -1.33 3.68
N LYS A 23 -5.81 -1.02 2.48
CA LYS A 23 -4.97 -0.97 1.27
C LYS A 23 -3.88 0.09 1.37
N TRP A 24 -4.22 1.28 1.87
CA TRP A 24 -3.26 2.35 2.09
C TRP A 24 -2.14 1.90 3.05
N LEU A 25 -2.47 1.28 4.18
CA LEU A 25 -1.49 0.72 5.11
C LEU A 25 -0.59 -0.33 4.44
N ARG A 26 -1.18 -1.31 3.75
CA ARG A 26 -0.44 -2.38 3.08
C ARG A 26 0.53 -1.86 2.02
N LEU A 27 0.08 -0.91 1.20
CA LEU A 27 0.92 -0.33 0.15
C LEU A 27 2.06 0.52 0.71
N ASN A 28 1.82 1.28 1.79
CA ASN A 28 2.88 2.03 2.48
C ASN A 28 3.89 1.11 3.14
N GLU A 29 3.44 0.03 3.80
CA GLU A 29 4.38 -0.94 4.37
C GLU A 29 5.20 -1.63 3.28
N ALA A 30 4.60 -2.02 2.15
CA ALA A 30 5.37 -2.58 1.04
C ALA A 30 6.45 -1.60 0.53
N ARG A 31 6.14 -0.31 0.42
CA ARG A 31 7.12 0.73 0.06
C ARG A 31 8.24 0.81 1.09
N ARG A 32 7.91 0.78 2.39
CA ARG A 32 8.90 0.74 3.48
C ARG A 32 9.82 -0.48 3.37
N LEU A 33 9.27 -1.67 3.14
CA LEU A 33 10.02 -2.91 2.99
C LEU A 33 10.98 -2.87 1.79
N MET A 34 10.53 -2.33 0.65
CA MET A 34 11.38 -2.19 -0.52
C MET A 34 12.49 -1.13 -0.34
N LEU A 35 12.20 -0.04 0.37
CA LEU A 35 13.17 1.01 0.64
C LEU A 35 14.23 0.57 1.66
N ILE A 36 13.80 0.14 2.83
CA ILE A 36 14.65 -0.04 4.01
C ILE A 36 15.23 -1.46 4.07
N GLU A 37 14.42 -2.46 3.76
CA GLU A 37 14.82 -3.87 3.85
C GLU A 37 15.29 -4.44 2.50
N TYR A 38 15.42 -3.60 1.47
CA TYR A 38 15.84 -3.96 0.11
C TYR A 38 15.06 -5.14 -0.49
N SER A 39 13.82 -5.36 -0.03
CA SER A 39 12.96 -6.42 -0.55
C SER A 39 12.54 -6.13 -1.99
N ASP A 40 12.43 -7.15 -2.83
CA ASP A 40 11.83 -6.99 -4.15
C ASP A 40 10.30 -6.81 -4.06
N ALA A 41 9.71 -6.28 -5.14
CA ALA A 41 8.29 -5.95 -5.16
C ALA A 41 7.35 -7.15 -4.98
N ALA A 42 7.73 -8.35 -5.44
CA ALA A 42 6.90 -9.54 -5.32
C ALA A 42 6.92 -10.06 -3.87
N SER A 43 8.10 -10.12 -3.26
CA SER A 43 8.27 -10.48 -1.86
C SER A 43 7.55 -9.49 -0.92
N ALA A 44 7.70 -8.19 -1.16
CA ALA A 44 7.00 -7.16 -0.40
C ALA A 44 5.47 -7.27 -0.54
N ALA A 45 4.96 -7.53 -1.76
CA ALA A 45 3.54 -7.73 -2.01
C ALA A 45 2.97 -8.92 -1.21
N LEU A 46 3.67 -10.05 -1.22
CA LEU A 46 3.28 -11.25 -0.47
C LEU A 46 3.28 -10.97 1.04
N ARG A 47 4.32 -10.32 1.57
CA ARG A 47 4.44 -9.98 3.00
C ARG A 47 3.30 -9.10 3.50
N VAL A 48 2.78 -8.18 2.67
CA VAL A 48 1.66 -7.31 3.05
C VAL A 48 0.28 -7.90 2.65
N GLY A 49 0.24 -9.14 2.17
CA GLY A 49 -0.99 -9.89 1.95
C GLY A 49 -1.66 -9.66 0.59
N TYR A 50 -0.90 -9.34 -0.46
CA TYR A 50 -1.36 -9.46 -1.84
C TYR A 50 -1.03 -10.84 -2.40
N GLU A 51 -2.03 -11.52 -2.94
CA GLU A 51 -1.87 -12.82 -3.61
C GLU A 51 -1.42 -12.67 -5.07
N SER A 52 -1.68 -11.50 -5.68
CA SER A 52 -1.36 -11.22 -7.08
C SER A 52 -0.38 -10.05 -7.21
N PRO A 53 0.86 -10.28 -7.68
CA PRO A 53 1.83 -9.21 -7.96
C PRO A 53 1.32 -8.18 -8.96
N SER A 54 0.51 -8.61 -9.94
CA SER A 54 -0.12 -7.73 -10.93
C SER A 54 -1.18 -6.83 -10.30
N GLN A 55 -1.98 -7.33 -9.35
CA GLN A 55 -2.92 -6.50 -8.60
C GLN A 55 -2.18 -5.48 -7.74
N PHE A 56 -1.18 -5.93 -6.98
CA PHE A 56 -0.33 -5.07 -6.17
C PHE A 56 0.26 -3.93 -7.01
N SER A 57 0.89 -4.24 -8.13
CA SER A 57 1.53 -3.24 -9.00
C SER A 57 0.54 -2.19 -9.51
N ARG A 58 -0.70 -2.58 -9.85
CA ARG A 58 -1.75 -1.64 -10.28
C ARG A 58 -2.21 -0.72 -9.15
N GLU A 59 -2.45 -1.27 -7.96
CA GLU A 59 -2.87 -0.47 -6.80
C GLU A 59 -1.75 0.43 -6.28
N TYR A 60 -0.52 -0.07 -6.27
CA TYR A 60 0.68 0.68 -5.92
C TYR A 60 0.85 1.89 -6.85
N ARG A 61 0.81 1.67 -8.18
CA ARG A 61 0.92 2.77 -9.16
C ARG A 61 -0.20 3.80 -8.98
N ARG A 62 -1.41 3.36 -8.63
CA ARG A 62 -2.54 4.28 -8.38
C ARG A 62 -2.28 5.17 -7.16
N LEU A 63 -1.64 4.65 -6.12
CA LEU A 63 -1.37 5.41 -4.88
C LEU A 63 -0.12 6.29 -4.99
N PHE A 64 0.97 5.79 -5.55
CA PHE A 64 2.28 6.46 -5.55
C PHE A 64 2.66 7.10 -6.90
N GLY A 65 1.84 6.93 -7.93
CA GLY A 65 2.07 7.53 -9.26
C GLY A 65 3.08 6.78 -10.15
N ALA A 66 3.87 5.87 -9.60
CA ALA A 66 4.84 5.06 -10.35
C ALA A 66 4.79 3.57 -9.93
N PRO A 67 5.19 2.63 -10.82
CA PRO A 67 5.37 1.23 -10.45
C PRO A 67 6.43 1.06 -9.35
N PRO A 68 6.34 0.00 -8.52
CA PRO A 68 7.23 -0.23 -7.38
C PRO A 68 8.71 -0.02 -7.67
N LEU A 69 9.25 -0.69 -8.69
CA LEU A 69 10.68 -0.62 -9.03
C LEU A 69 11.14 0.82 -9.36
N ARG A 70 10.35 1.56 -10.14
CA ARG A 70 10.68 2.93 -10.54
C ARG A 70 10.56 3.90 -9.38
N ASP A 71 9.52 3.76 -8.56
CA ASP A 71 9.32 4.58 -7.38
C ASP A 71 10.47 4.44 -6.39
N ILE A 72 10.87 3.20 -6.09
CA ILE A 72 11.99 2.90 -5.17
C ILE A 72 13.33 3.41 -5.72
N ALA A 73 13.57 3.25 -7.03
CA ALA A 73 14.76 3.81 -7.67
C ALA A 73 14.82 5.34 -7.52
N ASN A 74 13.70 6.04 -7.79
CA ASN A 74 13.63 7.50 -7.66
C ASN A 74 13.87 7.98 -6.22
N LEU A 75 13.34 7.26 -5.24
CA LEU A 75 13.48 7.62 -3.82
C LEU A 75 14.93 7.47 -3.35
N ARG A 76 15.63 6.42 -3.79
CA ARG A 76 17.06 6.21 -3.47
C ARG A 76 17.99 7.22 -4.14
N THR A 77 17.61 7.76 -5.29
CA THR A 77 18.39 8.81 -5.96
C THR A 77 18.12 10.22 -5.42
N SER A 78 17.12 10.37 -4.54
CA SER A 78 16.73 11.65 -3.95
C SER A 78 17.32 11.87 -2.54
N GLU A 79 18.16 10.96 -2.06
CA GLU A 79 19.01 11.09 -0.87
C GLU A 79 20.43 11.52 -1.26
#